data_AF-A0A101PCY0-F1
#
_entry.id   AF-A0A101PCY0-F1
#
_cell.length_a   1.000
_cell.length_b   1.000
_cell.length_c   1.000
_cell.angle_alpha   90.00
_cell.angle_beta   90.00
_cell.angle_gamma   90.00
#
_symmetry.space_group_name_H-M   'P 1'
#
loop_
_entity.id
_entity.type
_entity.pdbx_description
1 polymer ?
#
loop_
_entity_poly.entity_id
_entity_poly.type
_entity_poly.pdbx_seq_one_letter_code
_entity_poly.pdbx_strand_id
1 'polypeptide(L)' 'MHDRDPLRTSSADRYHLLLATGGRPRQHGWWAREETARDKFRRWVGEYGGLPGTRVVLTDEHTAGVLAAWPDQP' A
#
# COMPACT_ATOMS: atom_id res chain seq x y z
N MET A 1 6.57 29.68 19.40
CA MET A 1 7.55 29.55 18.30
C MET A 1 8.23 28.20 18.51
N HIS A 2 7.98 27.26 17.61
CA HIS A 2 8.52 25.89 17.49
C HIS A 2 8.87 25.09 18.77
N ASP A 3 8.02 24.13 19.12
CA ASP A 3 8.44 22.74 19.02
C ASP A 3 7.22 21.93 18.52
N ARG A 4 7.20 21.69 17.21
CA ARG A 4 6.30 20.72 16.59
C ARG A 4 6.89 19.37 16.94
N ASP A 5 6.26 18.64 17.85
CA ASP A 5 6.52 17.22 18.05
C ASP A 5 6.35 16.51 16.67
N PRO A 6 7.43 16.08 16.00
CA PRO A 6 7.32 15.50 14.69
C PRO A 6 6.98 14.03 14.88
N LEU A 7 5.80 13.64 14.41
CA LEU A 7 5.44 12.25 14.16
C LEU A 7 5.33 11.36 15.41
N ARG A 8 4.25 11.56 16.19
CA ARG A 8 3.44 10.39 16.58
C ARG A 8 2.71 9.85 15.34
N THR A 9 3.44 9.51 14.29
CA THR A 9 2.95 8.50 13.35
C THR A 9 3.21 7.21 14.09
N SER A 10 2.20 6.80 14.87
CA SER A 10 2.17 5.48 15.48
C SER A 10 2.73 4.48 14.48
N SER A 11 3.88 3.91 14.79
CA SER A 11 4.52 2.77 14.13
C SER A 11 3.66 1.49 14.19
N ALA A 12 2.35 1.65 14.36
CA ALA A 12 1.35 0.62 14.32
C ALA A 12 0.99 0.26 12.88
N ASP A 13 1.05 1.18 11.91
CA ASP A 13 0.73 0.84 10.52
C ASP A 13 1.65 1.53 9.50
N ARG A 14 2.76 0.85 9.19
CA ARG A 14 3.86 1.33 8.34
C ARG A 14 3.64 1.04 6.85
N TYR A 15 2.92 -0.04 6.54
CA TYR A 15 2.77 -0.55 5.19
C TYR A 15 1.37 -0.21 4.66
N HIS A 16 1.32 0.50 3.54
CA HIS A 16 0.09 0.94 2.89
C HIS A 16 -0.13 0.14 1.61
N LEU A 17 -1.28 -0.55 1.51
CA LEU A 17 -1.71 -1.19 0.27
C LEU A 17 -2.82 -0.36 -0.35
N LEU A 18 -2.65 0.01 -1.61
CA LEU A 18 -3.63 0.75 -2.39
C LEU A 18 -4.06 -0.08 -3.60
N LEU A 19 -5.36 -0.35 -3.69
CA LEU A 19 -6.04 -0.87 -4.88
C LEU A 19 -6.69 0.29 -5.62
N ALA A 20 -6.36 0.48 -6.88
CA ALA A 20 -7.04 1.36 -7.80
C ALA A 20 -7.58 0.57 -9.01
N THR A 21 -8.72 1.00 -9.53
CA THR A 21 -9.30 0.44 -10.76
C THR A 21 -9.70 1.59 -11.66
N GLY A 22 -9.28 1.55 -12.92
CA GLY A 22 -9.54 2.64 -13.88
C GLY A 22 -8.95 3.98 -13.43
N GLY A 23 -7.80 3.96 -12.74
CA GLY A 23 -7.12 5.15 -12.23
C GLY A 23 -7.74 5.76 -10.98
N ARG A 24 -8.76 5.14 -10.38
CA ARG A 24 -9.39 5.63 -9.15
C ARG A 24 -9.11 4.71 -7.97
N PRO A 25 -8.72 5.25 -6.80
CA PRO A 25 -8.55 4.45 -5.59
C PRO A 25 -9.89 3.83 -5.20
N ARG A 26 -9.89 2.50 -5.06
CA ARG A 26 -11.07 1.68 -4.75
C ARG A 26 -11.04 1.18 -3.33
N GLN A 27 -9.89 0.70 -2.89
CA GLN A 27 -9.68 0.15 -1.56
C GLN A 27 -8.27 0.45 -1.10
N HIS A 28 -8.10 0.68 0.19
CA HIS A 28 -6.78 0.81 0.77
C HIS A 28 -6.77 0.20 2.18
N GLY A 29 -5.59 -0.22 2.62
CA GLY A 29 -5.39 -0.82 3.93
C GLY A 29 -4.01 -0.48 4.47
N TRP A 30 -3.90 -0.54 5.78
CA TRP A 30 -2.73 -0.16 6.56
C TRP A 30 -2.35 -1.35 7.45
N TRP A 31 -1.07 -1.68 7.51
CA TRP A 31 -0.56 -2.79 8.31
C TRP A 31 0.75 -2.45 9.02
N ALA A 32 0.90 -2.99 10.24
CA ALA A 32 2.13 -2.95 11.02
C ALA A 32 3.30 -3.76 10.43
N ARG A 33 2.98 -4.89 9.78
CA ARG A 33 3.96 -5.92 9.38
C ARG A 33 4.01 -6.06 7.86
N GLU A 34 5.23 -6.05 7.31
CA GLU A 34 5.46 -6.19 5.87
C GLU A 34 4.90 -7.50 5.34
N GLU A 35 5.14 -8.60 6.07
CA GLU A 35 4.72 -9.94 5.67
C GLU A 35 3.20 -10.03 5.50
N THR A 36 2.44 -9.43 6.43
CA THR A 36 0.98 -9.36 6.34
C THR A 36 0.54 -8.46 5.18
N ALA A 37 1.21 -7.33 4.96
CA ALA A 37 0.89 -6.44 3.86
C ALA A 37 1.17 -7.10 2.49
N ARG A 38 2.26 -7.87 2.38
CA ARG A 38 2.60 -8.66 1.18
C ARG A 38 1.62 -9.82 0.95
N ASP A 39 1.15 -10.48 2.00
CA ASP A 39 0.09 -11.49 1.90
C ASP A 39 -1.20 -10.86 1.33
N LYS A 40 -1.60 -9.71 1.88
CA LYS A 40 -2.77 -8.96 1.39
C LYS A 40 -2.59 -8.46 -0.04
N PHE A 41 -1.39 -8.01 -0.41
CA PHE A 41 -1.06 -7.67 -1.78
C PHE A 41 -1.33 -8.85 -2.73
N ARG A 42 -0.75 -10.03 -2.46
CA ARG A 42 -0.95 -11.22 -3.31
C ARG A 42 -2.41 -11.62 -3.41
N ARG A 43 -3.14 -11.54 -2.29
CA ARG A 43 -4.57 -11.83 -2.25
C ARG A 43 -5.35 -10.85 -3.14
N TRP A 44 -5.11 -9.55 -3.03
CA TRP A 44 -5.79 -8.56 -3.88
C TRP A 44 -5.43 -8.69 -5.36
N VAL A 45 -4.18 -9.05 -5.67
CA VAL A 45 -3.77 -9.38 -7.04
C VAL A 45 -4.58 -10.58 -7.57
N GLY A 46 -4.75 -11.64 -6.79
CA GLY A 46 -5.57 -12.79 -7.18
C GLY A 46 -7.06 -12.46 -7.33
N GLU A 47 -7.62 -11.63 -6.45
CA GLU A 47 -9.06 -11.30 -6.44
C GLU A 47 -9.43 -10.23 -7.49
N TYR A 48 -8.58 -9.22 -7.70
CA TYR A 48 -8.89 -8.05 -8.54
C TYR A 48 -7.99 -7.90 -9.77
N GLY A 49 -6.86 -8.61 -9.86
CA GLY A 49 -5.88 -8.46 -10.92
C GLY A 49 -6.37 -8.85 -12.31
N GLY A 50 -7.46 -9.62 -12.40
CA GLY A 50 -8.14 -9.92 -13.67
C GLY A 50 -9.03 -8.80 -14.19
N LEU A 51 -9.32 -7.77 -13.38
CA LEU A 51 -10.14 -6.64 -13.82
C LEU A 51 -9.31 -5.64 -14.64
N PRO A 52 -9.85 -5.11 -15.75
CA PRO A 52 -9.13 -4.17 -16.59
C PRO A 52 -8.84 -2.87 -15.85
N GLY A 53 -7.59 -2.40 -15.97
CA GLY A 53 -7.15 -1.17 -15.31
C GLY A 53 -6.97 -1.30 -13.79
N THR A 54 -6.90 -2.51 -13.26
CA THR A 54 -6.51 -2.75 -11.86
C THR A 54 -5.04 -2.43 -11.64
N ARG A 55 -4.79 -1.68 -10.57
CA ARG A 55 -3.48 -1.37 -10.05
C ARG A 55 -3.47 -1.68 -8.56
N VAL A 56 -2.51 -2.46 -8.09
CA VAL A 56 -2.27 -2.69 -6.66
C VAL A 56 -0.86 -2.20 -6.34
N VAL A 57 -0.70 -1.37 -5.33
CA VAL A 57 0.60 -0.83 -4.91
C VAL A 57 0.76 -1.02 -3.42
N LEU A 58 1.89 -1.62 -3.02
CA LEU A 58 2.31 -1.73 -1.63
C LEU A 58 3.46 -0.76 -1.39
N THR A 59 3.27 0.17 -0.46
CA THR A 59 4.23 1.20 -0.10
C THR A 59 4.64 1.04 1.37
N ASP A 60 5.93 1.27 1.64
CA ASP A 60 6.45 1.51 2.99
C ASP A 60 6.50 3.02 3.25
N GLU A 61 5.62 3.54 4.10
CA GLU A 61 5.61 4.99 4.40
C GLU A 61 6.85 5.44 5.18
N HIS A 62 7.50 4.54 5.90
CA HIS A 62 8.68 4.90 6.68
C HIS A 62 9.86 5.27 5.77
N THR A 63 10.02 4.55 4.66
CA THR A 63 11.06 4.82 3.66
C THR A 63 10.51 5.57 2.44
N ALA A 64 9.21 5.86 2.40
CA ALA A 64 8.46 6.33 1.24
C ALA A 64 8.70 5.48 -0.03
N GLY A 65 8.98 4.18 0.14
CA GLY A 65 9.39 3.27 -0.93
C GLY A 65 8.25 2.36 -1.40
N VAL A 66 8.14 2.13 -2.72
CA VAL A 66 7.24 1.09 -3.27
C VAL A 66 7.91 -0.27 -3.10
N LEU A 67 7.30 -1.14 -2.29
CA LEU A 67 7.79 -2.49 -2.03
C LEU A 67 7.31 -3.53 -3.05
N ALA A 68 6.14 -3.29 -3.65
CA ALA A 68 5.56 -4.12 -4.71
C ALA A 68 4.50 -3.33 -5.48
N ALA A 69 4.36 -3.62 -6.78
CA ALA A 69 3.29 -3.08 -7.59
C ALA A 69 2.77 -4.14 -8.57
N TRP A 70 1.47 -4.09 -8.86
CA TRP A 70 0.81 -4.94 -9.85
C TRP A 70 -0.08 -4.08 -10.77
N PRO A 71 -0.06 -4.27 -12.11
CA PRO A 71 0.96 -5.00 -12.86
C PRO A 71 2.37 -4.51 -12.55
N ASP A 72 3.36 -5.42 -12.54
CA ASP A 72 4.77 -5.01 -12.50
C ASP A 72 4.96 -3.99 -13.63
N GLN A 73 5.44 -2.77 -13.32
CA GLN A 73 5.69 -1.83 -14.42
C GLN A 73 6.86 -2.37 -15.23
N PRO A 74 6.80 -2.31 -16.57
CA PRO A 74 7.95 -2.59 -17.40
C PRO A 74 9.09 -1.61 -17.13
#